data_AF-A0A9X2KZZ0-F1
#
_entry.id   AF-A0A9X2KZZ0-F1
#
_cell.length_a   1.000
_cell.length_b   1.000
_cell.length_c   1.000
_cell.angle_alpha   90.00
_cell.angle_beta   90.00
_cell.angle_gamma   90.00
#
_symmetry.space_group_name_H-M   'P 1'
#
loop_
_entity.id
_entity.type
_entity.pdbx_description
1 polymer ?
#
loop_
_entity_poly.entity_id
_entity_poly.type
_entity_poly.pdbx_seq_one_letter_code
_entity_poly.pdbx_strand_id
1 'polypeptide(L)'
;MESIKNLFRIKDAPVEINDSMETDIDREQIRITYYQSGFAASTKASGKPIVLQACLQNLFSSFEDQCRRQNAEQEKLKQPYREEQEKLRTELKKLETGLSIFDEKEIDLNKKIESVRHDIVDVKNAPEKYGVEADKRPRAQFYIGLAVLLPITLYLLVFYISASYSAFFKEFTNDVLTAAIFDKDALNNAFEDSWLEGLLVITIPFVFMGLGYVIHMMQKGSGFVNYLKLAALLIITFLFDGLLAYQIEKKIYDFNRTLNSPDYNLEVALGQAEFWMIIFAGFVVYIIWGLVFDFIMKEHENLDKIKVFINNKKEQIKNLERIKEGIIIKKDEFKNKITEVQGSISEIQSKINGFIFPIKEYLLYHNQYKEGWFQAINTEIALPNKEKEELLSACDQMAQTHLKEMNLSEQDFQHLVYSKN
;
A
#
# COMPACT_ATOMS: atom_id res chain seq x y z
N MET A 1 38.34 -26.90 29.83
CA MET A 1 37.65 -25.83 30.59
C MET A 1 38.64 -24.80 31.18
N GLU A 2 39.84 -24.64 30.61
CA GLU A 2 40.87 -23.68 31.08
C GLU A 2 40.98 -22.41 30.23
N SER A 3 40.43 -22.39 29.01
CA SER A 3 40.51 -21.23 28.11
C SER A 3 39.62 -20.05 28.49
N ILE A 4 38.63 -20.25 29.37
CA ILE A 4 37.68 -19.20 29.80
C ILE A 4 38.20 -18.43 31.03
N LYS A 5 39.16 -18.98 31.78
CA LYS A 5 39.74 -18.30 32.95
C LYS A 5 40.77 -17.22 32.62
N ASN A 6 41.30 -17.20 31.38
CA ASN A 6 42.26 -16.19 30.94
C ASN A 6 41.62 -14.94 30.30
N LEU A 7 40.29 -14.93 30.10
CA LEU A 7 39.56 -13.75 29.59
C LEU A 7 39.23 -12.72 30.68
N PHE A 8 39.41 -13.06 31.96
CA PHE A 8 39.10 -12.19 33.10
C PHE A 8 40.33 -11.72 33.90
N ARG A 9 41.55 -11.94 33.39
CA ARG A 9 42.72 -11.27 33.96
C ARG A 9 42.76 -9.84 33.43
N ILE A 10 42.18 -8.93 34.22
CA ILE A 10 42.44 -7.50 34.14
C ILE A 10 43.96 -7.34 34.19
N LYS A 11 44.54 -6.87 33.09
CA LYS A 11 45.91 -6.40 33.07
C LYS A 11 45.93 -5.18 33.98
N ASP A 12 46.56 -5.29 35.14
CA ASP A 12 46.85 -4.13 35.98
C ASP A 12 47.65 -3.15 35.13
N ALA A 13 46.95 -2.16 34.56
CA ALA A 13 47.59 -1.00 34.00
C ALA A 13 48.27 -0.29 35.18
N PRO A 14 49.53 0.15 35.03
CA PRO A 14 50.12 0.99 36.04
C PRO A 14 49.20 2.21 36.18
N VAL A 15 48.71 2.45 37.39
CA VAL A 15 48.00 3.69 37.71
C VAL A 15 48.98 4.81 37.36
N GLU A 16 48.66 5.60 36.34
CA GLU A 16 49.37 6.84 36.01
C GLU A 16 49.10 7.83 37.15
N ILE A 17 49.85 7.71 38.23
CA ILE A 17 49.86 8.65 39.36
C ILE A 17 50.64 9.94 39.00
N ASN A 18 51.39 9.92 37.89
CA ASN A 18 52.28 11.03 37.50
C ASN A 18 51.55 12.24 36.87
N ASP A 19 50.50 12.03 36.07
CA ASP A 19 49.84 13.13 35.34
C ASP A 19 49.00 14.04 36.27
N SER A 20 48.49 13.49 37.38
CA SER A 20 47.76 14.25 38.40
C SER A 20 48.67 15.04 39.34
N MET A 21 49.90 14.59 39.59
CA MET A 21 50.86 15.33 40.43
C MET A 21 51.55 16.47 39.65
N GLU A 22 51.86 16.29 38.35
CA GLU A 22 52.41 17.36 37.51
C GLU A 22 51.42 18.51 37.29
N THR A 23 50.13 18.20 37.09
CA THR A 23 49.09 19.21 36.89
C THR A 23 48.77 20.05 38.13
N ASP A 24 48.89 19.49 39.34
CA ASP A 24 48.70 20.26 40.59
C ASP A 24 49.89 21.19 40.90
N ILE A 25 51.12 20.76 40.60
CA ILE A 25 52.33 21.57 40.80
C ILE A 25 52.37 22.75 39.80
N ASP A 26 52.01 22.52 38.53
CA ASP A 26 51.87 23.60 37.54
C ASP A 26 50.75 24.57 37.91
N ARG A 27 49.60 24.08 38.43
CA ARG A 27 48.50 24.94 38.90
C ARG A 27 48.89 25.79 40.11
N GLU A 28 49.69 25.28 41.05
CA GLU A 28 50.22 26.07 42.17
C GLU A 28 51.24 27.12 41.72
N GLN A 29 52.14 26.81 40.79
CA GLN A 29 53.07 27.79 40.23
C GLN A 29 52.33 28.88 39.44
N ILE A 30 51.32 28.53 38.65
CA ILE A 30 50.45 29.47 37.95
C ILE A 30 49.67 30.35 38.94
N ARG A 31 49.17 29.78 40.04
CA ARG A 31 48.49 30.51 41.13
C ARG A 31 49.39 31.55 41.78
N ILE A 32 50.64 31.20 42.08
CA ILE A 32 51.62 32.13 42.62
C ILE A 32 51.90 33.25 41.62
N THR A 33 51.93 32.93 40.32
CA THR A 33 52.23 33.89 39.24
C THR A 33 51.14 34.95 39.05
N TYR A 34 49.85 34.57 39.00
CA TYR A 34 48.75 35.54 38.82
C TYR A 34 48.53 36.42 40.05
N TYR A 35 48.67 35.85 41.24
CA TYR A 35 48.61 36.61 42.49
C TYR A 35 49.76 37.63 42.57
N GLN A 36 51.01 37.21 42.28
CA GLN A 36 52.17 38.13 42.27
C GLN A 36 52.06 39.20 41.18
N SER A 37 51.51 38.85 40.01
CA SER A 37 51.22 39.79 38.93
C SER A 37 50.22 40.85 39.36
N GLY A 38 49.11 40.45 40.00
CA GLY A 38 48.11 41.36 40.57
C GLY A 38 48.67 42.28 41.65
N PHE A 39 49.51 41.73 42.54
CA PHE A 39 50.19 42.49 43.59
C PHE A 39 51.13 43.55 43.00
N ALA A 40 52.02 43.16 42.08
CA ALA A 40 53.00 44.06 41.48
C ALA A 40 52.34 45.15 40.61
N ALA A 41 51.27 44.81 39.88
CA ALA A 41 50.53 45.77 39.08
C ALA A 41 49.82 46.81 39.94
N SER A 42 49.24 46.39 41.08
CA SER A 42 48.61 47.27 42.05
C SER A 42 49.60 48.24 42.69
N THR A 43 50.77 47.76 43.10
CA THR A 43 51.85 48.60 43.67
C THR A 43 52.32 49.66 42.68
N LYS A 44 52.51 49.29 41.40
CA LYS A 44 52.93 50.24 40.34
C LYS A 44 51.84 51.26 39.98
N ALA A 45 50.58 50.86 40.06
CA ALA A 45 49.42 51.70 39.73
C ALA A 45 48.87 52.49 40.92
N SER A 46 49.44 52.30 42.12
CA SER A 46 48.92 52.82 43.39
C SER A 46 47.44 52.47 43.59
N GLY A 47 47.02 51.26 43.21
CA GLY A 47 45.68 50.74 43.47
C GLY A 47 44.53 51.42 42.72
N LYS A 48 44.78 52.21 41.68
CA LYS A 48 43.74 52.94 40.94
C LYS A 48 42.70 52.00 40.29
N PRO A 49 41.38 52.17 40.55
CA PRO A 49 40.34 51.28 40.02
C PRO A 49 40.27 51.21 38.49
N ILE A 50 40.52 52.33 37.79
CA ILE A 50 40.53 52.40 36.32
C ILE A 50 41.66 51.53 35.74
N VAL A 51 42.82 51.49 36.43
CA VAL A 51 43.96 50.68 35.99
C VAL A 51 43.69 49.20 36.26
N LEU A 52 42.97 48.86 37.33
CA LEU A 52 42.50 47.49 37.59
C LEU A 52 41.62 46.98 36.44
N GLN A 53 40.67 47.77 35.95
CA GLN A 53 39.83 47.37 34.81
C GLN A 53 40.66 47.05 33.57
N ALA A 54 41.60 47.93 33.21
CA ALA A 54 42.49 47.71 32.07
C ALA A 54 43.37 46.46 32.26
N CYS A 55 43.86 46.21 33.47
CA CYS A 55 44.61 45.02 33.81
C CYS A 55 43.77 43.73 33.72
N LEU A 56 42.52 43.75 34.19
CA LEU A 56 41.60 42.62 34.09
C LEU A 56 41.18 42.33 32.64
N GLN A 57 41.04 43.38 31.82
CA GLN A 57 40.84 43.25 30.37
C GLN A 57 42.02 42.58 29.68
N ASN A 58 43.24 42.97 30.04
CA ASN A 58 44.46 42.35 29.52
C ASN A 58 44.61 40.90 30.01
N LEU A 59 44.26 40.61 31.27
CA LEU A 59 44.24 39.24 31.80
C LEU A 59 43.25 38.36 31.04
N PHE A 60 42.02 38.85 30.80
CA PHE A 60 41.02 38.15 30.00
C PHE A 60 41.51 37.86 28.58
N SER A 61 42.03 38.90 27.90
CA SER A 61 42.52 38.77 26.52
C SER A 61 43.72 37.82 26.42
N SER A 62 44.64 37.88 27.39
CA SER A 62 45.79 36.98 27.46
C SER A 62 45.39 35.54 27.74
N PHE A 63 44.41 35.32 28.61
CA PHE A 63 43.89 33.99 28.90
C PHE A 63 43.15 33.41 27.69
N GLU A 64 42.34 34.22 27.02
CA GLU A 64 41.68 33.84 25.77
C GLU A 64 42.68 33.42 24.69
N ASP A 65 43.74 34.21 24.48
CA ASP A 65 44.82 33.89 23.54
C ASP A 65 45.58 32.61 23.92
N GLN A 66 45.81 32.39 25.22
CA GLN A 66 46.45 31.17 25.71
C GLN A 66 45.59 29.94 25.41
N CYS A 67 44.30 29.98 25.73
CA CYS A 67 43.36 28.90 25.43
C CYS A 67 43.25 28.62 23.92
N ARG A 68 43.36 29.64 23.07
CA ARG A 68 43.38 29.48 21.60
C ARG A 68 44.65 28.80 21.09
N ARG A 69 45.78 28.95 21.78
CA ARG A 69 47.07 28.33 21.42
C ARG A 69 47.21 26.91 21.98
N GLN A 70 46.57 26.62 23.12
CA GLN A 70 46.58 25.31 23.77
C GLN A 70 45.60 24.33 23.12
N ASN A 71 45.99 23.81 21.95
CA ASN A 71 45.18 22.83 21.21
C ASN A 71 44.88 21.57 22.02
N ALA A 72 45.80 21.11 22.88
CA ALA A 72 45.62 19.88 23.67
C ALA A 72 44.47 19.98 24.69
N GLU A 73 44.34 21.12 25.38
CA GLU A 73 43.24 21.35 26.32
C GLU A 73 41.92 21.58 25.60
N GLN A 74 41.93 22.28 24.47
CA GLN A 74 40.76 22.41 23.59
C GLN A 74 40.26 21.04 23.10
N GLU A 75 41.16 20.12 22.73
CA GLU A 75 40.77 18.77 22.34
C GLU A 75 40.15 17.98 23.51
N LYS A 76 40.71 18.09 24.73
CA LYS A 76 40.10 17.49 25.93
C LYS A 76 38.69 18.04 26.19
N LEU A 77 38.50 19.35 26.08
CA LEU A 77 37.18 19.99 26.25
C LEU A 77 36.18 19.61 25.15
N LYS A 78 36.66 19.33 23.94
CA LYS A 78 35.84 18.91 22.78
C LYS A 78 35.51 17.42 22.78
N GLN A 79 36.29 16.60 23.48
CA GLN A 79 36.13 15.15 23.54
C GLN A 79 34.69 14.67 23.87
N PRO A 80 33.98 15.20 24.90
CA PRO A 80 32.61 14.76 25.18
C PRO A 80 31.65 15.02 24.00
N TYR A 81 31.81 16.14 23.29
CA TYR A 81 31.00 16.46 22.11
C TYR A 81 31.32 15.54 20.93
N ARG A 82 32.59 15.13 20.75
CA ARG A 82 32.99 14.14 19.74
C ARG A 82 32.39 12.76 20.04
N GLU A 83 32.40 12.34 21.31
CA GLU A 83 31.79 11.08 21.73
C GLU A 83 30.27 11.07 21.53
N GLU A 84 29.60 12.19 21.83
CA GLU A 84 28.17 12.36 21.55
C GLU A 84 27.87 12.34 20.04
N GLN A 85 28.71 13.00 19.23
CA GLN A 85 28.59 12.98 17.77
C GLN A 85 28.71 11.55 17.21
N GLU A 86 29.66 10.75 17.69
CA GLU A 86 29.84 9.36 17.25
C GLU A 86 28.65 8.47 17.64
N LYS A 87 28.03 8.71 18.80
CA LYS A 87 26.78 8.04 19.19
C LYS A 87 25.65 8.37 18.23
N LEU A 88 25.45 9.65 17.90
CA LEU A 88 24.44 10.09 16.94
C LEU A 88 24.70 9.57 15.53
N ARG A 89 25.95 9.51 15.07
CA ARG A 89 26.32 8.90 13.78
C ARG A 89 26.00 7.41 13.74
N THR A 90 26.23 6.71 14.85
CA THR A 90 25.86 5.30 14.98
C THR A 90 24.35 5.11 14.92
N GLU A 91 23.59 5.99 15.56
CA GLU A 91 22.12 5.99 15.49
C GLU A 91 21.61 6.29 14.08
N LEU A 92 22.16 7.31 13.42
CA LEU A 92 21.86 7.66 12.03
C LEU A 92 22.06 6.45 11.11
N LYS A 93 23.19 5.74 11.24
CA LYS A 93 23.46 4.53 10.44
C LYS A 93 22.43 3.42 10.68
N LYS A 94 21.94 3.27 11.92
CA LYS A 94 20.86 2.31 12.24
C LYS A 94 19.56 2.71 11.56
N LEU A 95 19.22 3.99 11.57
CA LEU A 95 18.02 4.53 10.92
C LEU A 95 18.09 4.35 9.39
N GLU A 96 19.22 4.67 8.77
CA GLU A 96 19.45 4.48 7.33
C GLU A 96 19.35 3.01 6.92
N THR A 97 19.95 2.11 7.70
CA THR A 97 19.83 0.65 7.47
C THR A 97 18.37 0.20 7.58
N GLY A 98 17.64 0.71 8.57
CA GLY A 98 16.21 0.47 8.72
C GLY A 98 15.40 0.95 7.50
N LEU A 99 15.70 2.14 6.99
CA LEU A 99 15.07 2.69 5.79
C LEU A 99 15.32 1.82 4.56
N SER A 100 16.57 1.37 4.35
CA SER A 100 16.95 0.48 3.25
C SER A 100 16.17 -0.85 3.28
N ILE A 101 15.95 -1.42 4.47
CA ILE A 101 15.13 -2.64 4.62
C ILE A 101 13.67 -2.39 4.21
N PHE A 102 13.13 -1.21 4.51
CA PHE A 102 11.77 -0.86 4.07
C PHE A 102 11.70 -0.55 2.58
N ASP A 103 12.74 0.02 1.97
CA ASP A 103 12.86 0.18 0.52
C ASP A 103 12.83 -1.17 -0.20
N GLU A 104 13.62 -2.15 0.27
CA GLU A 104 13.63 -3.52 -0.28
C GLU A 104 12.24 -4.17 -0.16
N LYS A 105 11.60 -4.05 1.00
CA LYS A 105 10.24 -4.56 1.21
C LYS A 105 9.22 -3.94 0.25
N GLU A 106 9.34 -2.64 -0.03
CA GLU A 106 8.48 -1.97 -1.00
C GLU A 106 8.69 -2.52 -2.42
N ILE A 107 9.94 -2.71 -2.83
CA ILE A 107 10.29 -3.29 -4.13
C ILE A 107 9.71 -4.70 -4.26
N ASP A 108 9.86 -5.53 -3.24
CA ASP A 108 9.31 -6.89 -3.22
C ASP A 108 7.78 -6.91 -3.27
N LEU A 109 7.12 -5.98 -2.57
CA LEU A 109 5.67 -5.80 -2.64
C LEU A 109 5.22 -5.37 -4.04
N ASN A 110 5.92 -4.44 -4.68
CA ASN A 110 5.63 -4.02 -6.05
C ASN A 110 5.76 -5.19 -7.03
N LYS A 111 6.83 -5.98 -6.93
CA LYS A 111 7.02 -7.21 -7.74
C LYS A 111 5.87 -8.20 -7.54
N LYS A 112 5.42 -8.41 -6.29
CA LYS A 112 4.26 -9.27 -5.99
C LYS A 112 2.96 -8.71 -6.58
N ILE A 113 2.74 -7.39 -6.52
CA ILE A 113 1.57 -6.75 -7.14
C ILE A 113 1.61 -6.96 -8.66
N GLU A 114 2.76 -6.75 -9.29
CA GLU A 114 2.94 -6.99 -10.73
C GLU A 114 2.72 -8.44 -11.12
N SER A 115 3.24 -9.40 -10.35
CA SER A 115 3.01 -10.83 -10.63
C SER A 115 1.53 -11.19 -10.52
N VAL A 116 0.82 -10.65 -9.52
CA VAL A 116 -0.64 -10.87 -9.37
C VAL A 116 -1.42 -10.18 -10.49
N ARG A 117 -1.00 -8.99 -10.95
CA ARG A 117 -1.59 -8.34 -12.13
C ARG A 117 -1.37 -9.15 -13.41
N HIS A 118 -0.20 -9.75 -13.55
CA HIS A 118 0.11 -10.66 -14.65
C HIS A 118 -0.78 -11.90 -14.62
N ASP A 119 -0.97 -12.53 -13.44
CA ASP A 119 -1.89 -13.65 -13.27
C ASP A 119 -3.32 -13.33 -13.73
N ILE A 120 -3.82 -12.12 -13.45
CA ILE A 120 -5.16 -11.67 -13.87
C ILE A 120 -5.29 -11.59 -15.40
N VAL A 121 -4.21 -11.28 -16.10
CA VAL A 121 -4.19 -11.24 -17.57
C VAL A 121 -4.04 -12.66 -18.12
N ASP A 122 -3.12 -13.44 -17.57
CA ASP A 122 -2.78 -14.78 -18.06
C ASP A 122 -3.93 -15.78 -17.85
N VAL A 123 -4.67 -15.70 -16.73
CA VAL A 123 -5.82 -16.58 -16.46
C VAL A 123 -6.93 -16.45 -17.52
N LYS A 124 -7.04 -15.32 -18.22
CA LYS A 124 -8.01 -15.16 -19.31
C LYS A 124 -7.63 -15.95 -20.57
N ASN A 125 -6.34 -16.22 -20.74
CA ASN A 125 -5.77 -16.91 -21.89
C ASN A 125 -5.51 -18.40 -21.60
N ALA A 126 -5.09 -18.72 -20.37
CA ALA A 126 -4.73 -20.06 -19.92
C ALA A 126 -5.28 -20.35 -18.50
N PRO A 127 -6.61 -20.50 -18.34
CA PRO A 127 -7.24 -20.77 -17.04
C PRO A 127 -6.76 -22.08 -16.38
N GLU A 128 -6.46 -23.11 -17.18
CA GLU A 128 -5.97 -24.42 -16.73
C GLU A 128 -4.69 -24.31 -15.87
N LYS A 129 -3.79 -23.38 -16.22
CA LYS A 129 -2.53 -23.12 -15.49
C LYS A 129 -2.77 -22.72 -14.03
N TYR A 130 -3.94 -22.15 -13.76
CA TYR A 130 -4.32 -21.62 -12.44
C TYR A 130 -5.31 -22.53 -11.71
N GLY A 131 -5.53 -23.76 -12.20
CA GLY A 131 -6.50 -24.69 -11.61
C GLY A 131 -7.96 -24.27 -11.81
N VAL A 132 -8.23 -23.35 -12.75
CA VAL A 132 -9.57 -22.96 -13.12
C VAL A 132 -10.02 -23.87 -14.26
N GLU A 133 -10.92 -24.81 -13.98
CA GLU A 133 -11.58 -25.65 -14.97
C GLU A 133 -12.54 -24.81 -15.84
N ALA A 134 -11.97 -24.06 -16.78
CA ALA A 134 -12.68 -23.26 -17.76
C ALA A 134 -11.99 -23.43 -19.13
N ASP A 135 -12.78 -23.42 -20.20
CA ASP A 135 -12.26 -23.57 -21.56
C ASP A 135 -11.46 -22.35 -22.03
N LYS A 136 -10.70 -22.53 -23.12
CA LYS A 136 -9.92 -21.45 -23.75
C LYS A 136 -10.84 -20.52 -24.55
N ARG A 137 -10.87 -19.24 -24.17
CA ARG A 137 -11.64 -18.13 -24.81
C ARG A 137 -13.18 -18.25 -24.70
N PRO A 138 -13.75 -18.39 -23.49
CA PRO A 138 -15.18 -18.61 -23.31
C PRO A 138 -16.03 -17.39 -23.75
N ARG A 139 -15.46 -16.18 -23.76
CA ARG A 139 -16.18 -14.97 -24.19
C ARG A 139 -16.58 -15.00 -25.66
N ALA A 140 -15.65 -15.37 -26.54
CA ALA A 140 -15.91 -15.34 -27.98
C ALA A 140 -16.93 -16.42 -28.36
N GLN A 141 -16.76 -17.62 -27.80
CA GLN A 141 -17.67 -18.74 -27.97
C GLN A 141 -19.08 -18.41 -27.44
N PHE A 142 -19.18 -17.78 -26.27
CA PHE A 142 -20.46 -17.32 -25.72
C PHE A 142 -21.20 -16.35 -26.65
N TYR A 143 -20.53 -15.31 -27.18
CA TYR A 143 -21.19 -14.34 -28.06
C TYR A 143 -21.55 -14.91 -29.44
N ILE A 144 -20.71 -15.78 -30.01
CA ILE A 144 -21.03 -16.49 -31.25
C ILE A 144 -22.23 -17.40 -31.04
N GLY A 145 -22.25 -18.16 -29.94
CA GLY A 145 -23.39 -18.98 -29.56
C GLY A 145 -24.66 -18.14 -29.41
N LEU A 146 -24.59 -17.03 -28.68
CA LEU A 146 -25.74 -16.13 -28.48
C LEU A 146 -26.28 -15.57 -29.80
N ALA A 147 -25.39 -15.19 -30.73
CA ALA A 147 -25.77 -14.71 -32.06
C ALA A 147 -26.50 -15.78 -32.90
N VAL A 148 -26.21 -17.06 -32.67
CA VAL A 148 -26.90 -18.19 -33.31
C VAL A 148 -28.19 -18.56 -32.56
N LEU A 149 -28.18 -18.53 -31.23
CA LEU A 149 -29.32 -18.91 -30.39
C LEU A 149 -30.51 -17.97 -30.60
N LEU A 150 -30.28 -16.66 -30.68
CA LEU A 150 -31.35 -15.67 -30.76
C LEU A 150 -32.24 -15.86 -32.01
N PRO A 151 -31.70 -15.97 -33.24
CA PRO A 151 -32.50 -16.29 -34.43
C PRO A 151 -33.25 -17.62 -34.33
N ILE A 152 -32.63 -18.67 -33.80
CA ILE A 152 -33.28 -19.98 -33.66
C ILE A 152 -34.42 -19.91 -32.64
N THR A 153 -34.23 -19.18 -31.54
CA THR A 153 -35.27 -18.96 -30.52
C THR A 153 -36.47 -18.22 -31.12
N LEU A 154 -36.21 -17.17 -31.91
CA LEU A 154 -37.26 -16.43 -32.60
C LEU A 154 -37.98 -17.30 -33.63
N TYR A 155 -37.24 -18.11 -34.39
CA TYR A 155 -37.80 -19.05 -35.35
C TYR A 155 -38.74 -20.06 -34.66
N LEU A 156 -38.30 -20.71 -33.56
CA LEU A 156 -39.12 -21.67 -32.83
C LEU A 156 -40.36 -21.01 -32.22
N LEU A 157 -40.24 -19.77 -31.73
CA LEU A 157 -41.37 -19.02 -31.22
C LEU A 157 -42.43 -18.80 -32.31
N VAL A 158 -42.03 -18.32 -33.49
CA VAL A 158 -42.95 -18.10 -34.61
C VAL A 158 -43.54 -19.42 -35.11
N PHE A 159 -42.71 -20.45 -35.25
CA PHE A 159 -43.14 -21.79 -35.68
C PHE A 159 -44.20 -22.37 -34.73
N TYR A 160 -43.92 -22.41 -33.42
CA TYR A 160 -44.85 -23.02 -32.47
C TYR A 160 -46.15 -22.22 -32.31
N ILE A 161 -46.11 -20.89 -32.42
CA ILE A 161 -47.33 -20.06 -32.48
C ILE A 161 -48.15 -20.45 -33.73
N SER A 162 -47.54 -20.44 -34.89
CA SER A 162 -48.21 -20.68 -36.16
C SER A 162 -48.73 -22.11 -36.30
N ALA A 163 -47.90 -23.11 -35.97
CA ALA A 163 -48.26 -24.51 -36.04
C ALA A 163 -49.36 -24.87 -35.03
N SER A 164 -49.32 -24.31 -33.81
CA SER A 164 -50.38 -24.54 -32.82
C SER A 164 -51.70 -23.92 -33.28
N TYR A 165 -51.68 -22.67 -33.76
CA TYR A 165 -52.88 -22.03 -34.32
C TYR A 165 -53.45 -22.86 -35.48
N SER A 166 -52.59 -23.31 -36.40
CA SER A 166 -53.00 -24.10 -37.55
C SER A 166 -53.57 -25.47 -37.17
N ALA A 167 -52.94 -26.17 -36.23
CA ALA A 167 -53.39 -27.46 -35.75
C ALA A 167 -54.73 -27.37 -35.01
N PHE A 168 -54.89 -26.40 -34.12
CA PHE A 168 -56.06 -26.35 -33.23
C PHE A 168 -57.23 -25.54 -33.79
N PHE A 169 -56.97 -24.40 -34.44
CA PHE A 169 -58.01 -23.38 -34.68
C PHE A 169 -58.24 -23.06 -36.17
N LYS A 170 -57.18 -23.07 -36.99
CA LYS A 170 -57.30 -22.68 -38.40
C LYS A 170 -58.19 -23.62 -39.22
N GLU A 171 -59.08 -23.01 -40.01
CA GLU A 171 -59.76 -23.66 -41.13
C GLU A 171 -59.04 -23.27 -42.44
N PHE A 172 -58.61 -24.25 -43.22
CA PHE A 172 -57.81 -23.98 -44.42
C PHE A 172 -58.70 -23.51 -45.58
N THR A 173 -58.40 -22.32 -46.08
CA THR A 173 -59.05 -21.73 -47.27
C THR A 173 -58.17 -21.82 -48.52
N ASN A 174 -56.88 -22.19 -48.39
CA ASN A 174 -55.91 -22.34 -49.47
C ASN A 174 -54.93 -23.49 -49.17
N ASP A 175 -54.46 -24.18 -50.21
CA ASP A 175 -53.58 -25.38 -50.17
C ASP A 175 -52.07 -25.08 -50.02
N VAL A 176 -51.70 -23.93 -49.45
CA VAL A 176 -50.27 -23.55 -49.40
C VAL A 176 -49.67 -23.95 -48.05
N LEU A 177 -48.84 -25.00 -48.05
CA LEU A 177 -48.12 -25.51 -46.88
C LEU A 177 -47.38 -24.43 -46.08
N THR A 178 -46.80 -23.43 -46.75
CA THR A 178 -46.11 -22.32 -46.04
C THR A 178 -47.09 -21.46 -45.24
N ALA A 179 -48.34 -21.31 -45.69
CA ALA A 179 -49.39 -20.64 -44.92
C ALA A 179 -49.93 -21.52 -43.78
N ALA A 180 -49.68 -22.83 -43.81
CA ALA A 180 -50.02 -23.76 -42.72
C ALA A 180 -48.96 -23.78 -41.61
N ILE A 181 -47.68 -23.61 -41.98
CA ILE A 181 -46.56 -23.72 -41.05
C ILE A 181 -46.09 -22.35 -40.56
N PHE A 182 -46.18 -21.31 -41.40
CA PHE A 182 -45.80 -19.93 -41.10
C PHE A 182 -46.93 -18.96 -41.47
N ASP A 183 -48.02 -19.03 -40.74
CA ASP A 183 -49.10 -18.06 -40.83
C ASP A 183 -48.69 -16.75 -40.14
N LYS A 184 -48.51 -15.72 -40.96
CA LYS A 184 -48.11 -14.36 -40.54
C LYS A 184 -49.12 -13.71 -39.60
N ASP A 185 -50.39 -14.11 -39.68
CA ASP A 185 -51.48 -13.54 -38.90
C ASP A 185 -51.94 -14.48 -37.77
N ALA A 186 -51.29 -15.63 -37.58
CA ALA A 186 -51.67 -16.64 -36.57
C ALA A 186 -51.94 -16.06 -35.18
N LEU A 187 -51.06 -15.17 -34.71
CA LEU A 187 -51.20 -14.57 -33.39
C LEU A 187 -52.39 -13.60 -33.33
N ASN A 188 -52.55 -12.77 -34.37
CA ASN A 188 -53.64 -11.80 -34.43
C ASN A 188 -54.99 -12.53 -34.54
N ASN A 189 -55.08 -13.50 -35.46
CA ASN A 189 -56.27 -14.30 -35.67
C ASN A 189 -56.67 -15.07 -34.40
N ALA A 190 -55.70 -15.69 -33.70
CA ALA A 190 -55.99 -16.37 -32.43
C ALA A 190 -56.61 -15.44 -31.37
N PHE A 191 -56.17 -14.18 -31.29
CA PHE A 191 -56.75 -13.20 -30.36
C PHE A 191 -58.07 -12.61 -30.85
N GLU A 192 -58.28 -12.52 -32.16
CA GLU A 192 -59.56 -12.13 -32.77
C GLU A 192 -60.63 -13.21 -32.57
N ASP A 193 -60.25 -14.48 -32.67
CA ASP A 193 -61.12 -15.65 -32.45
C ASP A 193 -61.51 -15.75 -30.96
N SER A 194 -60.52 -15.75 -30.04
CA SER A 194 -60.78 -15.72 -28.60
C SER A 194 -59.53 -15.40 -27.78
N TRP A 195 -59.68 -14.59 -26.73
CA TRP A 195 -58.59 -14.30 -25.78
C TRP A 195 -57.91 -15.57 -25.22
N LEU A 196 -58.70 -16.63 -24.95
CA LEU A 196 -58.16 -17.90 -24.44
C LEU A 196 -57.32 -18.65 -25.48
N GLU A 197 -57.69 -18.54 -26.76
CA GLU A 197 -56.97 -19.17 -27.86
C GLU A 197 -55.65 -18.44 -28.12
N GLY A 198 -55.67 -17.11 -28.15
CA GLY A 198 -54.45 -16.30 -28.19
C GLY A 198 -53.49 -16.60 -27.04
N LEU A 199 -54.01 -16.76 -25.81
CA LEU A 199 -53.19 -17.13 -24.64
C LEU A 199 -52.62 -18.56 -24.76
N LEU A 200 -53.39 -19.52 -25.26
CA LEU A 200 -52.92 -20.88 -25.45
C LEU A 200 -51.78 -20.93 -26.49
N VAL A 201 -51.98 -20.30 -27.63
CA VAL A 201 -51.02 -20.30 -28.74
C VAL A 201 -49.71 -19.62 -28.36
N ILE A 202 -49.74 -18.51 -27.59
CA ILE A 202 -48.52 -17.82 -27.15
C ILE A 202 -47.77 -18.59 -26.06
N THR A 203 -48.45 -19.39 -25.24
CA THR A 203 -47.82 -20.10 -24.11
C THR A 203 -47.17 -21.43 -24.51
N ILE A 204 -47.66 -22.09 -25.56
CA ILE A 204 -47.10 -23.35 -26.08
C ILE A 204 -45.58 -23.23 -26.37
N PRO A 205 -45.08 -22.22 -27.11
CA PRO A 205 -43.65 -22.05 -27.32
C PRO A 205 -42.81 -22.02 -26.04
N PHE A 206 -43.33 -21.43 -24.95
CA PHE A 206 -42.62 -21.37 -23.67
C PHE A 206 -42.56 -22.71 -22.95
N VAL A 207 -43.55 -23.57 -23.13
CA VAL A 207 -43.49 -24.96 -22.65
C VAL A 207 -42.34 -25.69 -23.36
N PHE A 208 -42.21 -25.54 -24.68
CA PHE A 208 -41.12 -26.14 -25.45
C PHE A 208 -39.75 -25.57 -25.07
N MET A 209 -39.62 -24.25 -24.99
CA MET A 209 -38.37 -23.61 -24.53
C MET A 209 -38.01 -24.02 -23.09
N GLY A 210 -39.00 -24.14 -22.21
CA GLY A 210 -38.83 -24.62 -20.84
C GLY A 210 -38.33 -26.07 -20.78
N LEU A 211 -38.87 -26.96 -21.62
CA LEU A 211 -38.37 -28.33 -21.76
C LEU A 211 -36.91 -28.35 -22.21
N GLY A 212 -36.52 -27.44 -23.10
CA GLY A 212 -35.15 -27.37 -23.59
C GLY A 212 -34.17 -26.85 -22.51
N TYR A 213 -34.63 -26.00 -21.59
CA TYR A 213 -33.87 -25.67 -20.37
C TYR A 213 -33.71 -26.89 -19.44
N VAL A 214 -34.74 -27.71 -19.29
CA VAL A 214 -34.68 -28.96 -18.51
C VAL A 214 -33.64 -29.93 -19.07
N ILE A 215 -33.48 -30.01 -20.40
CA ILE A 215 -32.42 -30.80 -21.04
C ILE A 215 -31.03 -30.40 -20.52
N HIS A 216 -30.71 -29.10 -20.51
CA HIS A 216 -29.43 -28.60 -20.00
C HIS A 216 -29.22 -28.97 -18.52
N MET A 217 -30.24 -28.79 -17.69
CA MET A 217 -30.17 -29.14 -16.26
C MET A 217 -29.92 -30.65 -16.04
N MET A 218 -30.50 -31.50 -16.88
CA MET A 218 -30.35 -32.96 -16.79
C MET A 218 -29.00 -33.47 -17.32
N GLN A 219 -28.40 -32.78 -18.29
CA GLN A 219 -27.09 -33.13 -18.84
C GLN A 219 -25.93 -32.91 -17.83
N LYS A 220 -26.13 -32.11 -16.78
CA LYS A 220 -25.12 -31.89 -15.73
C LYS A 220 -24.95 -33.06 -14.76
N GLY A 221 -25.97 -33.91 -14.60
CA GLY A 221 -25.88 -35.04 -13.68
C GLY A 221 -25.29 -36.28 -14.36
N SER A 222 -24.39 -37.00 -13.66
CA SER A 222 -23.86 -38.28 -14.14
C SER A 222 -24.77 -39.46 -13.75
N GLY A 223 -25.06 -40.36 -14.70
CA GLY A 223 -25.76 -41.63 -14.42
C GLY A 223 -26.78 -42.06 -15.49
N PHE A 224 -27.05 -43.37 -15.55
CA PHE A 224 -27.99 -43.98 -16.50
C PHE A 224 -29.42 -43.40 -16.41
N VAL A 225 -29.84 -43.00 -15.19
CA VAL A 225 -31.16 -42.40 -14.94
C VAL A 225 -31.32 -41.06 -15.68
N ASN A 226 -30.26 -40.27 -15.82
CA ASN A 226 -30.34 -38.98 -16.52
C ASN A 226 -30.42 -39.17 -18.04
N TYR A 227 -29.76 -40.21 -18.57
CA TYR A 227 -29.90 -40.58 -19.99
C TYR A 227 -31.33 -41.04 -20.31
N LEU A 228 -31.93 -41.87 -19.44
CA LEU A 228 -33.32 -42.30 -19.61
C LEU A 228 -34.30 -41.13 -19.57
N LYS A 229 -34.12 -40.18 -18.65
CA LYS A 229 -34.95 -38.97 -18.56
C LYS A 229 -34.81 -38.06 -19.78
N LEU A 230 -33.59 -37.90 -20.30
CA LEU A 230 -33.32 -37.15 -21.53
C LEU A 230 -34.02 -37.80 -22.73
N ALA A 231 -33.91 -39.12 -22.88
CA ALA A 231 -34.59 -39.87 -23.93
C ALA A 231 -36.11 -39.74 -23.82
N ALA A 232 -36.67 -39.86 -22.61
CA ALA A 232 -38.11 -39.68 -22.37
C ALA A 232 -38.58 -38.27 -22.77
N LEU A 233 -37.81 -37.23 -22.44
CA LEU A 233 -38.13 -35.86 -22.79
C LEU A 233 -38.11 -35.63 -24.31
N LEU A 234 -37.09 -36.14 -25.02
CA LEU A 234 -37.04 -36.09 -26.48
C LEU A 234 -38.19 -36.86 -27.14
N ILE A 235 -38.57 -38.02 -26.58
CA ILE A 235 -39.73 -38.79 -27.07
C ILE A 235 -41.02 -37.99 -26.90
N ILE A 236 -41.24 -37.36 -25.74
CA ILE A 236 -42.44 -36.55 -25.49
C ILE A 236 -42.51 -35.37 -26.47
N THR A 237 -41.40 -34.67 -26.70
CA THR A 237 -41.34 -33.58 -27.68
C THR A 237 -41.61 -34.08 -29.09
N PHE A 238 -41.01 -35.19 -29.51
CA PHE A 238 -41.24 -35.80 -30.81
C PHE A 238 -42.70 -36.18 -31.02
N LEU A 239 -43.33 -36.79 -30.01
CA LEU A 239 -44.74 -37.17 -30.06
C LEU A 239 -45.66 -35.95 -30.18
N PHE A 240 -45.34 -34.86 -29.48
CA PHE A 240 -46.13 -33.63 -29.58
C PHE A 240 -46.02 -32.98 -30.96
N ASP A 241 -44.81 -32.85 -31.50
CA ASP A 241 -44.59 -32.32 -32.85
C ASP A 241 -45.23 -33.22 -33.91
N GLY A 242 -45.19 -34.54 -33.71
CA GLY A 242 -45.93 -35.50 -34.53
C GLY A 242 -47.44 -35.32 -34.44
N LEU A 243 -47.97 -34.94 -33.28
CA LEU A 243 -49.39 -34.62 -33.08
C LEU A 243 -49.79 -33.34 -33.84
N LEU A 244 -48.97 -32.28 -33.75
CA LEU A 244 -49.17 -31.06 -34.52
C LEU A 244 -49.14 -31.35 -36.03
N ALA A 245 -48.11 -32.07 -36.49
CA ALA A 245 -47.98 -32.47 -37.88
C ALA A 245 -49.17 -33.30 -38.37
N TYR A 246 -49.62 -34.27 -37.57
CA TYR A 246 -50.77 -35.10 -37.91
C TYR A 246 -52.05 -34.27 -38.07
N GLN A 247 -52.29 -33.31 -37.17
CA GLN A 247 -53.49 -32.46 -37.21
C GLN A 247 -53.47 -31.47 -38.37
N ILE A 248 -52.33 -30.84 -38.63
CA ILE A 248 -52.19 -29.93 -39.77
C ILE A 248 -52.34 -30.69 -41.07
N GLU A 249 -51.65 -31.82 -41.22
CA GLU A 249 -51.73 -32.65 -42.42
C GLU A 249 -53.13 -33.22 -42.63
N LYS A 250 -53.82 -33.63 -41.56
CA LYS A 250 -55.22 -34.05 -41.65
C LYS A 250 -56.08 -32.97 -42.29
N LYS A 251 -55.93 -31.72 -41.84
CA LYS A 251 -56.73 -30.61 -42.34
C LYS A 251 -56.40 -30.27 -43.80
N ILE A 252 -55.12 -30.39 -44.19
CA ILE A 252 -54.69 -30.25 -45.60
C ILE A 252 -55.28 -31.38 -46.46
N TYR A 253 -55.19 -32.63 -45.99
CA TYR A 253 -55.76 -33.79 -46.65
C TYR A 253 -57.28 -33.69 -46.80
N ASP A 254 -57.99 -33.29 -45.74
CA ASP A 254 -59.44 -33.12 -45.76
C ASP A 254 -59.90 -31.99 -46.70
N PHE A 255 -59.05 -31.00 -46.96
CA PHE A 255 -59.27 -29.95 -47.96
C PHE A 255 -59.04 -30.46 -49.39
N ASN A 256 -58.00 -31.26 -49.61
CA ASN A 256 -57.62 -31.77 -50.94
C ASN A 256 -58.32 -33.07 -51.35
N ARG A 257 -58.99 -33.77 -50.44
CA ARG A 257 -59.62 -35.06 -50.72
C ARG A 257 -60.76 -34.94 -51.73
N THR A 258 -60.88 -35.96 -52.57
CA THR A 258 -61.99 -36.13 -53.52
C THR A 258 -62.94 -37.21 -53.03
N LEU A 259 -64.11 -37.37 -53.68
CA LEU A 259 -65.12 -38.38 -53.31
C LEU A 259 -64.59 -39.84 -53.28
N ASN A 260 -63.44 -40.11 -53.90
CA ASN A 260 -62.82 -41.43 -53.97
C ASN A 260 -61.55 -41.57 -53.10
N SER A 261 -61.19 -40.54 -52.34
CA SER A 261 -60.01 -40.57 -51.47
C SER A 261 -60.27 -41.45 -50.24
N PRO A 262 -59.28 -42.24 -49.78
CA PRO A 262 -59.41 -43.04 -48.57
C PRO A 262 -59.54 -42.16 -47.32
N ASP A 263 -60.07 -42.73 -46.24
CA ASP A 263 -60.12 -42.03 -44.95
C ASP A 263 -58.71 -41.74 -44.43
N TYR A 264 -58.52 -40.55 -43.88
CA TYR A 264 -57.25 -40.14 -43.32
C TYR A 264 -56.89 -40.98 -42.09
N ASN A 265 -55.74 -41.62 -42.13
CA ASN A 265 -55.20 -42.44 -41.05
C ASN A 265 -53.68 -42.23 -40.93
N LEU A 266 -53.05 -42.89 -39.97
CA LEU A 266 -51.61 -42.75 -39.73
C LEU A 266 -50.76 -43.17 -40.95
N GLU A 267 -51.19 -44.19 -41.69
CA GLU A 267 -50.46 -44.69 -42.86
C GLU A 267 -50.43 -43.64 -43.98
N VAL A 268 -51.57 -42.98 -44.23
CA VAL A 268 -51.66 -41.86 -45.17
C VAL A 268 -50.77 -40.71 -44.71
N ALA A 269 -50.84 -40.33 -43.43
CA ALA A 269 -50.02 -39.24 -42.86
C ALA A 269 -48.51 -39.49 -43.02
N LEU A 270 -48.04 -40.70 -42.71
CA LEU A 270 -46.62 -41.07 -42.83
C LEU A 270 -46.12 -41.11 -44.28
N GLY A 271 -47.02 -41.25 -45.25
CA GLY A 271 -46.72 -41.23 -46.68
C GLY A 271 -46.60 -39.82 -47.28
N GLN A 272 -47.06 -38.78 -46.58
CA GLN A 272 -47.01 -37.40 -47.08
C GLN A 272 -45.70 -36.71 -46.67
N ALA A 273 -45.16 -35.89 -47.58
CA ALA A 273 -43.90 -35.17 -47.32
C ALA A 273 -44.10 -34.03 -46.33
N GLU A 274 -45.27 -33.40 -46.38
CA GLU A 274 -45.75 -32.28 -45.57
C GLU A 274 -45.71 -32.62 -44.08
N PHE A 275 -46.17 -33.81 -43.71
CA PHE A 275 -46.10 -34.34 -42.34
C PHE A 275 -44.67 -34.32 -41.79
N TRP A 276 -43.72 -34.86 -42.55
CA TRP A 276 -42.31 -34.89 -42.14
C TRP A 276 -41.66 -33.52 -42.17
N MET A 277 -42.07 -32.63 -43.07
CA MET A 277 -41.60 -31.25 -43.12
C MET A 277 -41.98 -30.46 -41.86
N ILE A 278 -43.19 -30.66 -41.32
CA ILE A 278 -43.63 -30.03 -40.07
C ILE A 278 -42.80 -30.54 -38.89
N ILE A 279 -42.62 -31.87 -38.78
CA ILE A 279 -41.78 -32.47 -37.72
C ILE A 279 -40.35 -31.97 -37.83
N PHE A 280 -39.79 -31.89 -39.04
CA PHE A 280 -38.44 -31.40 -39.25
C PHE A 280 -38.30 -29.93 -38.85
N ALA A 281 -39.27 -29.10 -39.24
CA ALA A 281 -39.31 -27.67 -38.92
C ALA A 281 -39.44 -27.39 -37.42
N GLY A 282 -40.04 -28.28 -36.64
CA GLY A 282 -40.12 -28.18 -35.18
C GLY A 282 -39.00 -28.95 -34.47
N PHE A 283 -39.08 -30.28 -34.47
CA PHE A 283 -38.34 -31.18 -33.60
C PHE A 283 -36.83 -31.14 -33.84
N VAL A 284 -36.40 -31.14 -35.11
CA VAL A 284 -34.97 -31.11 -35.44
C VAL A 284 -34.37 -29.76 -35.07
N VAL A 285 -35.08 -28.67 -35.38
CA VAL A 285 -34.65 -27.31 -35.00
C VAL A 285 -34.62 -27.14 -33.48
N TYR A 286 -35.57 -27.75 -32.77
CA TYR A 286 -35.59 -27.81 -31.31
C TYR A 286 -34.37 -28.52 -30.72
N ILE A 287 -33.96 -29.66 -31.29
CA ILE A 287 -32.72 -30.34 -30.86
C ILE A 287 -31.50 -29.42 -31.07
N ILE A 288 -31.40 -28.77 -32.24
CA ILE A 288 -30.30 -27.84 -32.53
C ILE A 288 -30.30 -26.69 -31.52
N TRP A 289 -31.47 -26.12 -31.21
CA TRP A 289 -31.64 -25.09 -30.20
C TRP A 289 -31.15 -25.54 -28.83
N GLY A 290 -31.55 -26.73 -28.38
CA GLY A 290 -31.16 -27.29 -27.08
C GLY A 290 -29.64 -27.51 -26.96
N LEU A 291 -28.99 -27.98 -28.03
CA LEU A 291 -27.54 -28.17 -28.07
C LEU A 291 -26.79 -26.82 -28.05
N VAL A 292 -27.23 -25.85 -28.83
CA VAL A 292 -26.64 -24.50 -28.85
C VAL A 292 -26.85 -23.80 -27.51
N PHE A 293 -28.02 -23.98 -26.89
CA PHE A 293 -28.31 -23.47 -25.55
C PHE A 293 -27.40 -24.07 -24.48
N ASP A 294 -27.23 -25.39 -24.47
CA ASP A 294 -26.32 -26.08 -23.54
C ASP A 294 -24.87 -25.59 -23.69
N PHE A 295 -24.40 -25.43 -24.93
CA PHE A 295 -23.08 -24.87 -25.20
C PHE A 295 -22.92 -23.45 -24.60
N ILE A 296 -23.88 -22.55 -24.82
CA ILE A 296 -23.83 -21.18 -24.29
C ILE A 296 -23.84 -21.17 -22.77
N MET A 297 -24.65 -22.02 -22.15
CA MET A 297 -24.73 -22.12 -20.69
C MET A 297 -23.41 -22.60 -20.08
N LYS A 298 -22.74 -23.58 -20.69
CA LYS A 298 -21.40 -24.02 -20.28
C LYS A 298 -20.37 -22.90 -20.40
N GLU A 299 -20.38 -22.15 -21.51
CA GLU A 299 -19.47 -21.01 -21.68
C GLU A 299 -19.76 -19.90 -20.66
N HIS A 300 -21.01 -19.67 -20.30
CA HIS A 300 -21.38 -18.71 -19.25
C HIS A 300 -20.80 -19.10 -17.88
N GLU A 301 -20.86 -20.38 -17.51
CA GLU A 301 -20.27 -20.88 -16.26
C GLU A 301 -18.74 -20.72 -16.26
N ASN A 302 -18.09 -21.00 -17.38
CA ASN A 302 -16.65 -20.78 -17.56
C ASN A 302 -16.28 -19.30 -17.36
N LEU A 303 -17.11 -18.37 -17.86
CA LEU A 303 -16.91 -16.93 -17.65
C LEU A 303 -17.00 -16.53 -16.19
N ASP A 304 -17.95 -17.10 -15.45
CA ASP A 304 -18.15 -16.77 -14.04
C ASP A 304 -17.01 -17.30 -13.17
N LYS A 305 -16.52 -18.52 -13.42
CA LYS A 305 -15.33 -19.08 -12.74
C LYS A 305 -14.11 -18.18 -12.90
N ILE A 306 -13.82 -17.71 -14.12
CA ILE A 306 -12.71 -16.79 -14.38
C ILE A 306 -12.94 -15.45 -13.68
N LYS A 307 -14.17 -14.94 -13.67
CA LYS A 307 -14.52 -13.67 -13.00
C LYS A 307 -14.31 -13.76 -11.48
N VAL A 308 -14.73 -14.85 -10.85
CA VAL A 308 -14.51 -15.12 -9.42
C VAL A 308 -13.01 -15.15 -9.11
N PHE A 309 -12.21 -15.87 -9.89
CA PHE A 309 -10.76 -15.89 -9.72
C PHE A 309 -10.13 -14.49 -9.83
N ILE A 310 -10.50 -13.73 -10.86
CA ILE A 310 -10.01 -12.36 -11.06
C ILE A 310 -10.40 -11.46 -9.88
N ASN A 311 -11.63 -11.59 -9.35
CA ASN A 311 -12.07 -10.80 -8.21
C ASN A 311 -11.25 -11.11 -6.95
N ASN A 312 -10.98 -12.39 -6.67
CA ASN A 312 -10.11 -12.79 -5.55
C ASN A 312 -8.70 -12.21 -5.69
N LYS A 313 -8.12 -12.25 -6.90
CA LYS A 313 -6.80 -11.65 -7.17
C LYS A 313 -6.81 -10.12 -7.05
N LYS A 314 -7.89 -9.44 -7.45
CA LYS A 314 -8.07 -7.99 -7.22
C LYS A 314 -8.14 -7.64 -5.74
N GLU A 315 -8.82 -8.45 -4.94
CA GLU A 315 -8.85 -8.27 -3.49
C GLU A 315 -7.46 -8.46 -2.86
N GLN A 316 -6.69 -9.46 -3.34
CA GLN A 316 -5.28 -9.62 -2.95
C GLN A 316 -4.46 -8.37 -3.28
N ILE A 317 -4.61 -7.79 -4.48
CA ILE A 317 -3.94 -6.53 -4.85
C ILE A 317 -4.30 -5.41 -3.86
N LYS A 318 -5.59 -5.24 -3.55
CA LYS A 318 -6.05 -4.21 -2.61
C LYS A 318 -5.42 -4.38 -1.22
N ASN A 319 -5.29 -5.63 -0.76
CA ASN A 319 -4.64 -5.93 0.51
C ASN A 319 -3.13 -5.63 0.47
N LEU A 320 -2.44 -5.98 -0.62
CA LEU A 320 -1.02 -5.65 -0.82
C LEU A 320 -0.78 -4.14 -0.90
N GLU A 321 -1.66 -3.39 -1.58
CA GLU A 321 -1.59 -1.93 -1.68
C GLU A 321 -1.76 -1.27 -0.30
N ARG A 322 -2.67 -1.79 0.55
CA ARG A 322 -2.81 -1.33 1.95
C ARG A 322 -1.53 -1.57 2.77
N ILE A 323 -0.89 -2.73 2.60
CA ILE A 323 0.38 -3.03 3.28
C ILE A 323 1.47 -2.07 2.80
N LYS A 324 1.53 -1.80 1.49
CA LYS A 324 2.47 -0.85 0.90
C LYS A 324 2.29 0.55 1.49
N GLU A 325 1.06 1.03 1.62
CA GLU A 325 0.76 2.32 2.24
C GLU A 325 1.29 2.40 3.68
N GLY A 326 1.10 1.34 4.47
CA GLY A 326 1.68 1.23 5.81
C GLY A 326 3.22 1.24 5.84
N ILE A 327 3.89 0.73 4.80
CA ILE A 327 5.34 0.81 4.66
C ILE A 327 5.79 2.24 4.31
N ILE A 328 5.07 2.92 3.41
CA ILE A 328 5.37 4.31 3.03
C ILE A 328 5.32 5.22 4.25
N ILE A 329 4.26 5.10 5.08
CA ILE A 329 4.14 5.87 6.32
C ILE A 329 5.37 5.65 7.23
N LYS A 330 5.78 4.39 7.44
CA LYS A 330 6.98 4.09 8.24
C LYS A 330 8.24 4.66 7.63
N LYS A 331 8.41 4.62 6.31
CA LYS A 331 9.59 5.21 5.65
C LYS A 331 9.65 6.72 5.89
N ASP A 332 8.53 7.41 5.85
CA ASP A 332 8.47 8.84 6.11
C ASP A 332 8.79 9.16 7.58
N GLU A 333 8.34 8.34 8.54
CA GLU A 333 8.77 8.44 9.94
C GLU A 333 10.29 8.28 10.10
N PHE A 334 10.91 7.33 9.39
CA PHE A 334 12.37 7.14 9.41
C PHE A 334 13.10 8.34 8.78
N LYS A 335 12.62 8.87 7.66
CA LYS A 335 13.21 10.06 7.01
C LYS A 335 13.16 11.30 7.90
N ASN A 336 12.05 11.51 8.60
CA ASN A 336 11.92 12.61 9.55
C ASN A 336 12.93 12.49 10.69
N LYS A 337 13.08 11.29 11.28
CA LYS A 337 14.08 11.02 12.32
C LYS A 337 15.52 11.19 11.83
N ILE A 338 15.81 10.75 10.60
CA ILE A 338 17.13 10.96 9.98
C ILE A 338 17.44 12.46 9.89
N THR A 339 16.45 13.26 9.47
CA THR A 339 16.61 14.71 9.32
C THR A 339 16.84 15.39 10.68
N GLU A 340 16.11 14.96 11.72
CA GLU A 340 16.30 15.43 13.09
C GLU A 340 17.72 15.12 13.62
N VAL A 341 18.15 13.86 13.51
CA VAL A 341 19.50 13.44 13.96
C VAL A 341 20.60 14.14 13.16
N GLN A 342 20.43 14.35 11.85
CA GLN A 342 21.36 15.14 11.03
C GLN A 342 21.44 16.60 11.50
N GLY A 343 20.32 17.20 11.91
CA GLY A 343 20.28 18.52 12.53
C GLY A 343 21.09 18.56 13.82
N SER A 344 20.88 17.61 14.73
CA SER A 344 21.64 17.50 15.98
C SER A 344 23.14 17.28 15.76
N ILE A 345 23.52 16.44 14.79
CA ILE A 345 24.93 16.23 14.40
C ILE A 345 25.54 17.54 13.91
N SER A 346 24.80 18.34 13.14
CA SER A 346 25.26 19.63 12.61
C SER A 346 25.44 20.67 13.73
N GLU A 347 24.54 20.69 14.71
CA GLU A 347 24.64 21.56 15.89
C GLU A 347 25.87 21.19 16.74
N ILE A 348 26.09 19.90 17.02
CA ILE A 348 27.27 19.42 17.74
C ILE A 348 28.55 19.72 16.95
N GLN A 349 28.53 19.55 15.63
CA GLN A 349 29.67 19.91 14.77
C GLN A 349 30.00 21.40 14.88
N SER A 350 29.00 22.29 14.97
CA SER A 350 29.21 23.72 15.20
C SER A 350 29.91 23.98 16.54
N LYS A 351 29.49 23.28 17.61
CA LYS A 351 30.14 23.35 18.93
C LYS A 351 31.58 22.86 18.91
N ILE A 352 31.86 21.75 18.20
CA ILE A 352 33.22 21.21 18.02
C ILE A 352 34.11 22.16 17.21
N ASN A 353 33.57 22.78 16.16
CA ASN A 353 34.28 23.76 15.34
C ASN A 353 34.53 25.07 16.09
N GLY A 354 33.70 25.36 17.09
CA GLY A 354 33.82 26.52 17.96
C GLY A 354 35.03 26.46 18.90
N PHE A 355 35.26 27.58 19.57
CA PHE A 355 36.25 27.72 20.63
C PHE A 355 35.54 27.59 21.99
N ILE A 356 36.07 26.74 22.88
CA ILE A 356 35.48 26.51 24.21
C ILE A 356 36.29 27.30 25.24
N PHE A 357 35.68 28.30 25.86
CA PHE A 357 36.28 29.11 26.91
C PHE A 357 35.94 28.53 28.31
N PRO A 358 36.94 28.09 29.10
CA PRO A 358 36.71 27.51 30.42
C PRO A 358 36.47 28.61 31.47
N ILE A 359 35.20 28.92 31.72
CA ILE A 359 34.77 30.00 32.63
C ILE A 359 35.32 29.79 34.04
N LYS A 360 35.26 28.55 34.56
CA LYS A 360 35.71 28.24 35.92
C LYS A 360 37.21 28.52 36.13
N GLU A 361 38.03 28.21 35.14
CA GLU A 361 39.48 28.43 35.21
C GLU A 361 39.79 29.92 35.13
N TYR A 362 39.13 30.66 34.22
CA TYR A 362 39.26 32.11 34.18
C TYR A 362 38.81 32.78 35.49
N LEU A 363 37.67 32.38 36.07
CA LEU A 363 37.17 32.93 37.33
C LEU A 363 38.16 32.67 38.48
N LEU A 364 38.80 31.50 38.50
CA LEU A 364 39.86 31.20 39.46
C LEU A 364 41.03 32.17 39.31
N TYR A 365 41.53 32.39 38.09
CA TYR A 365 42.64 33.31 37.82
C TYR A 365 42.26 34.78 38.08
N HIS A 366 41.04 35.19 37.73
CA HIS A 366 40.48 36.50 38.02
C HIS A 366 40.46 36.77 39.53
N ASN A 367 39.99 35.81 40.33
CA ASN A 367 39.96 35.92 41.78
C ASN A 367 41.38 35.98 42.37
N GLN A 368 42.31 35.16 41.90
CA GLN A 368 43.71 35.20 42.35
C GLN A 368 44.39 36.54 42.04
N TYR A 369 44.16 37.08 40.85
CA TYR A 369 44.68 38.39 40.45
C TYR A 369 44.10 39.51 41.34
N LYS A 370 42.79 39.45 41.59
CA LYS A 370 42.07 40.38 42.47
C LYS A 370 42.57 40.33 43.91
N GLU A 371 42.78 39.13 44.46
CA GLU A 371 43.34 38.93 45.80
C GLU A 371 44.72 39.58 45.93
N GLY A 372 45.61 39.36 44.97
CA GLY A 372 46.93 40.00 44.93
C GLY A 372 46.84 41.53 44.86
N TRP A 373 45.93 42.05 44.04
CA TRP A 373 45.71 43.49 43.89
C TRP A 373 45.23 44.14 45.20
N PHE A 374 44.28 43.51 45.88
CA PHE A 374 43.74 43.98 47.16
C PHE A 374 44.77 43.92 48.27
N GLN A 375 45.60 42.88 48.30
CA GLN A 375 46.65 42.77 49.28
C GLN A 375 47.69 43.88 49.14
N ALA A 376 48.11 44.23 47.92
CA ALA A 376 49.02 45.35 47.69
C ALA A 376 48.45 46.70 48.15
N ILE A 377 47.14 46.94 47.96
CA ILE A 377 46.47 48.14 48.49
C ILE A 377 46.55 48.20 50.01
N ASN A 378 46.38 47.06 50.67
CA ASN A 378 46.43 46.98 52.11
C ASN A 378 47.85 47.18 52.67
N THR A 379 48.86 46.55 52.05
CA THR A 379 50.22 46.47 52.61
C THR A 379 51.18 47.55 52.12
N GLU A 380 51.18 47.92 50.84
CA GLU A 380 52.20 48.76 50.23
C GLU A 380 51.78 50.23 50.08
N ILE A 381 50.47 50.50 50.05
CA ILE A 381 49.97 51.86 49.84
C ILE A 381 49.79 52.55 51.19
N ALA A 382 50.54 53.63 51.43
CA ALA A 382 50.45 54.44 52.65
C ALA A 382 49.27 55.43 52.57
N LEU A 383 48.05 54.92 52.78
CA LEU A 383 46.81 55.71 52.87
C LEU A 383 46.13 55.51 54.23
N PRO A 384 45.34 56.49 54.72
CA PRO A 384 44.46 56.33 55.88
C PRO A 384 43.45 55.18 55.68
N ASN A 385 43.10 54.46 56.76
CA ASN A 385 42.25 53.27 56.69
C ASN A 385 40.91 53.50 55.96
N LYS A 386 40.28 54.66 56.16
CA LYS A 386 39.02 55.01 55.51
C LYS A 386 39.15 55.15 53.97
N GLU A 387 40.23 55.77 53.52
CA GLU A 387 40.52 55.93 52.08
C GLU A 387 40.91 54.61 51.43
N LYS A 388 41.54 53.69 52.18
CA LYS A 388 41.80 52.31 51.73
C LYS A 388 40.51 51.53 51.52
N GLU A 389 39.57 51.60 52.46
CA GLU A 389 38.27 50.93 52.35
C GLU A 389 37.45 51.45 51.16
N GLU A 390 37.44 52.77 50.95
CA GLU A 390 36.79 53.39 49.78
C GLU A 390 37.43 52.95 48.46
N LEU A 391 38.78 52.87 48.41
CA LEU A 391 39.53 52.42 47.23
C LEU A 391 39.28 50.94 46.90
N LEU A 392 39.24 50.07 47.92
CA LEU A 392 38.94 48.65 47.77
C LEU A 392 37.50 48.43 47.27
N SER A 393 36.53 49.16 47.83
CA SER A 393 35.13 49.12 47.39
C SER A 393 34.98 49.54 45.93
N ALA A 394 35.65 50.62 45.52
CA ALA A 394 35.67 51.07 44.12
C ALA A 394 36.33 50.05 43.18
N CYS A 395 37.41 49.40 43.62
CA CYS A 395 38.05 48.32 42.86
C CYS A 395 37.16 47.07 42.74
N ASP A 396 36.44 46.72 43.80
CA ASP A 396 35.52 45.57 43.80
C ASP A 396 34.34 45.79 42.85
N GLN A 397 33.74 46.98 42.89
CA GLN A 397 32.70 47.36 41.92
C GLN A 397 33.22 47.28 40.48
N MET A 398 34.44 47.75 40.22
CA MET A 398 35.04 47.70 38.88
C MET A 398 35.28 46.25 38.41
N ALA A 399 35.75 45.37 39.30
CA ALA A 399 35.94 43.95 38.99
C ALA A 399 34.62 43.22 38.69
N GLN A 400 33.55 43.53 39.45
CA GLN A 400 32.22 43.00 39.20
C GLN A 400 31.62 43.52 37.88
N THR A 401 31.81 44.80 37.57
CA THR A 401 31.40 45.39 36.28
C THR A 401 32.10 44.70 35.12
N HIS A 402 33.41 44.46 35.22
CA HIS A 402 34.18 43.72 34.21
C HIS A 402 33.61 42.31 33.94
N LEU A 403 33.26 41.56 34.99
CA LEU A 403 32.65 40.23 34.82
C LEU A 403 31.27 40.29 34.16
N LYS A 404 30.48 41.34 34.44
CA LYS A 404 29.18 41.57 33.78
C LYS A 404 29.35 41.96 32.31
N GLU A 405 30.29 42.86 32.01
CA GLU A 405 30.61 43.28 30.64
C GLU A 405 31.06 42.11 29.75
N MET A 406 31.72 41.10 30.34
CA MET A 406 32.17 39.90 29.64
C MET A 406 31.16 38.74 29.62
N ASN A 407 29.94 38.93 30.15
CA ASN A 407 28.93 37.87 30.32
C ASN A 407 29.42 36.65 31.13
N LEU A 408 30.24 36.88 32.17
CA LEU A 408 30.83 35.85 33.03
C LEU A 408 30.20 35.81 34.44
N SER A 409 29.13 36.58 34.68
CA SER A 409 28.52 36.73 36.01
C SER A 409 27.54 35.63 36.40
N GLU A 410 27.05 34.83 35.45
CA GLU A 410 26.11 33.75 35.71
C GLU A 410 26.87 32.43 35.94
N GLN A 411 26.75 31.89 37.15
CA GLN A 411 27.41 30.63 37.57
C GLN A 411 26.84 29.37 36.89
N ASP A 412 25.88 29.51 35.97
CA ASP A 412 25.09 28.40 35.43
C ASP A 412 25.80 27.60 34.32
N PHE A 413 26.89 28.13 33.76
CA PHE A 413 27.61 27.48 32.65
C PHE A 413 29.05 27.11 33.03
N GLN A 414 29.45 25.86 32.77
CA GLN A 414 30.84 25.43 33.02
C GLN A 414 31.81 25.93 31.94
N HIS A 415 31.31 26.16 30.72
CA HIS A 415 32.08 26.57 29.55
C HIS A 415 31.24 27.49 28.64
N LEU A 416 31.87 28.49 28.01
CA LEU A 416 31.27 29.30 26.93
C LEU A 416 31.76 28.75 25.58
N VAL A 417 30.85 28.51 24.64
CA VAL A 417 31.21 28.04 23.29
C VAL A 417 31.02 29.17 22.30
N TYR A 418 32.12 29.62 21.71
CA TYR A 418 32.10 30.59 20.61
C TYR A 418 31.99 29.83 19.29
N SER A 419 30.80 29.81 18.70
CA SER A 419 30.60 29.24 17.36
C SER A 419 31.26 30.13 16.31
N LYS A 420 31.90 29.51 15.32
CA LYS A 420 32.29 30.21 14.09
C LYS A 420 31.03 30.45 13.27
N ASN A 421 30.69 31.72 13.02
CA ASN A 421 29.68 32.10 12.02
C ASN A 421 30.13 31.71 10.62
#